data_AF-B8GJV1-F1
#
_entry.id   AF-B8GJV1-F1
#
_cell.length_a   1.000
_cell.length_b   1.000
_cell.length_c   1.000
_cell.angle_alpha   90.00
_cell.angle_beta   90.00
_cell.angle_gamma   90.00
#
_symmetry.space_group_name_H-M   'P 1'
#
loop_
_entity.id
_entity.type
_entity.pdbx_description
1 polymer ?
#
loop_
_entity_poly.entity_id
_entity_poly.type
_entity_poly.pdbx_seq_one_letter_code
_entity_poly.pdbx_strand_id
1 'polypeptide(L)'
;MEDEFADGVGLEIPEHLLRVNVPEVPRACTLPGSSPIMNPRTLYTPPSIGDHMQRLLLILLALCILTGTAGAITVEIQPDRVVDGDQVTVHLHDLPNGTVFSLKMDGEFATTPGGAFSFSTNQLSMPFTLDKGTVTANLENTVTNTLVVRRGETQAKVGGDSKNGLFSTVQNVSITAGTYDEIAVSGTVLPDATTVRSSLILTGVKQGASDATISFTVHGVTEGTLTISVLANTAKVYGKEIALGPLQTPTQKSGAGAIVGVLGVVIAMVACRRR
;
A
#
# COMPACT_ATOMS: atom_id res chain seq x y z
N MET A 1 -27.24 -36.28 -33.97
CA MET A 1 -27.23 -36.60 -32.52
C MET A 1 -26.14 -35.71 -31.93
N GLU A 2 -26.23 -34.39 -32.04
CA GLU A 2 -27.35 -33.48 -31.69
C GLU A 2 -27.84 -33.66 -30.24
N ASP A 3 -27.91 -32.49 -29.61
CA ASP A 3 -28.45 -32.07 -28.32
C ASP A 3 -27.58 -32.20 -27.07
N GLU A 4 -27.59 -31.28 -26.09
CA GLU A 4 -28.08 -29.90 -25.91
C GLU A 4 -27.77 -29.55 -24.42
N PHE A 5 -27.81 -28.26 -24.03
CA PHE A 5 -27.74 -27.66 -22.69
C PHE A 5 -26.34 -27.39 -22.09
N ALA A 6 -26.01 -26.19 -21.56
CA ALA A 6 -26.89 -25.14 -21.00
C ALA A 6 -26.28 -23.71 -21.06
N ASP A 7 -27.20 -22.76 -21.30
CA ASP A 7 -27.38 -21.42 -20.74
C ASP A 7 -26.22 -20.41 -20.62
N GLY A 8 -26.26 -19.45 -21.55
CA GLY A 8 -25.79 -18.08 -21.36
C GLY A 8 -26.91 -17.20 -20.79
N VAL A 9 -26.63 -16.48 -19.72
CA VAL A 9 -27.51 -15.45 -19.17
C VAL A 9 -27.10 -14.09 -19.74
N GLY A 10 -27.95 -13.55 -20.60
CA GLY A 10 -27.87 -12.18 -21.10
C GLY A 10 -28.39 -11.18 -20.08
N LEU A 11 -27.71 -10.05 -19.94
CA LEU A 11 -28.19 -8.86 -19.24
C LEU A 11 -28.48 -7.78 -20.30
N GLU A 12 -29.77 -7.62 -20.61
CA GLU A 12 -30.29 -6.50 -21.37
C GLU A 12 -30.27 -5.22 -20.51
N ILE A 13 -29.76 -4.13 -21.05
CA ILE A 13 -29.85 -2.79 -20.46
C ILE A 13 -30.93 -2.02 -21.25
N PRO A 14 -32.01 -1.53 -20.60
CA PRO A 14 -33.02 -0.73 -21.30
C PRO A 14 -32.55 0.72 -21.55
N GLU A 15 -32.55 1.12 -22.83
CA GLU A 15 -32.18 2.45 -23.35
C GLU A 15 -33.31 3.51 -23.26
N HIS A 16 -33.98 3.68 -22.13
CA HIS A 16 -34.95 4.78 -21.99
C HIS A 16 -34.86 5.43 -20.62
N LEU A 17 -34.58 6.76 -20.63
CA LEU A 17 -34.51 7.76 -19.54
C LEU A 17 -33.07 8.31 -19.40
N LEU A 18 -32.70 9.57 -19.69
CA LEU A 18 -33.46 10.81 -19.67
C LEU A 18 -32.82 11.83 -20.64
N ARG A 19 -33.66 12.44 -21.47
CA ARG A 19 -33.37 13.67 -22.22
C ARG A 19 -33.05 14.80 -21.23
N VAL A 20 -31.92 15.48 -21.39
CA VAL A 20 -31.68 16.78 -20.76
C VAL A 20 -32.24 17.87 -21.66
N ASN A 21 -33.28 18.50 -21.12
CA ASN A 21 -34.04 19.62 -21.66
C ASN A 21 -33.15 20.88 -21.67
N VAL A 22 -32.88 21.44 -22.85
CA VAL A 22 -32.20 22.74 -23.01
C VAL A 22 -33.29 23.82 -23.09
N PRO A 23 -33.39 24.77 -22.15
CA PRO A 23 -34.39 25.82 -22.25
C PRO A 23 -34.01 26.87 -23.31
N GLU A 24 -35.00 27.20 -24.15
CA GLU A 24 -34.98 28.30 -25.12
C GLU A 24 -34.68 29.66 -24.48
N VAL A 25 -33.88 30.46 -25.18
CA VAL A 25 -33.64 31.87 -24.90
C VAL A 25 -34.75 32.70 -25.56
N PRO A 26 -35.54 33.51 -24.83
CA PRO A 26 -36.43 34.46 -25.46
C PRO A 26 -35.69 35.75 -25.83
N ARG A 27 -35.77 36.12 -27.10
CA ARG A 27 -35.57 37.51 -27.58
C ARG A 27 -36.81 38.33 -27.24
N ALA A 28 -36.61 39.52 -26.68
CA ALA A 28 -37.58 40.61 -26.74
C ALA A 28 -36.87 41.97 -26.88
N CYS A 29 -37.29 42.69 -27.92
CA CYS A 29 -36.97 44.08 -28.23
C CYS A 29 -37.64 45.06 -27.25
N THR A 30 -37.04 46.23 -26.95
CA THR A 30 -37.53 47.59 -27.29
C THR A 30 -36.80 48.72 -26.51
N LEU A 31 -36.50 49.81 -27.22
CA LEU A 31 -36.06 51.15 -26.75
C LEU A 31 -37.29 51.93 -26.21
N PRO A 32 -37.14 52.95 -25.32
CA PRO A 32 -36.77 54.31 -25.73
C PRO A 32 -35.88 55.08 -24.74
N GLY A 33 -35.28 56.17 -25.24
CA GLY A 33 -34.24 56.93 -24.56
C GLY A 33 -34.72 58.00 -23.57
N SER A 34 -33.74 58.65 -22.97
CA SER A 34 -33.79 60.03 -22.48
C SER A 34 -32.42 60.38 -21.90
N SER A 35 -31.71 61.28 -22.58
CA SER A 35 -30.55 61.98 -22.02
C SER A 35 -31.00 62.87 -20.86
N PRO A 36 -30.14 63.05 -19.83
CA PRO A 36 -29.87 64.40 -19.39
C PRO A 36 -28.38 64.66 -19.15
N ILE A 37 -27.91 65.71 -19.82
CA ILE A 37 -27.08 66.81 -19.31
C ILE A 37 -25.92 66.43 -18.36
N MET A 38 -24.76 66.42 -19.01
CA MET A 38 -23.39 66.47 -18.49
C MET A 38 -23.20 67.64 -17.51
N ASN A 39 -22.74 67.36 -16.28
CA ASN A 39 -22.16 68.35 -15.36
C ASN A 39 -20.72 67.92 -15.05
N PRO A 40 -19.68 68.67 -15.47
CA PRO A 40 -18.29 68.27 -15.29
C PRO A 40 -17.75 68.87 -13.99
N ARG A 41 -17.55 68.05 -12.97
CA ARG A 41 -16.58 68.28 -11.87
C ARG A 41 -16.58 67.09 -10.90
N THR A 42 -16.00 65.98 -11.35
CA THR A 42 -15.42 64.98 -10.44
C THR A 42 -13.92 65.16 -10.49
N LEU A 43 -13.37 65.72 -9.42
CA LEU A 43 -11.94 65.80 -9.16
C LEU A 43 -11.37 64.39 -9.21
N TYR A 44 -10.61 64.09 -10.26
CA TYR A 44 -9.80 62.89 -10.35
C TYR A 44 -8.61 63.09 -9.41
N THR A 45 -8.71 62.60 -8.18
CA THR A 45 -7.53 62.39 -7.33
C THR A 45 -6.70 61.28 -7.96
N PRO A 46 -5.43 61.50 -8.31
CA PRO A 46 -4.59 60.44 -8.83
C PRO A 46 -4.51 59.32 -7.77
N PRO A 47 -4.69 58.04 -8.15
CA PRO A 47 -4.54 56.96 -7.20
C PRO A 47 -3.12 57.00 -6.64
N SER A 48 -3.01 57.10 -5.31
CA SER A 48 -1.74 57.05 -4.60
C SER A 48 -1.06 55.73 -4.94
N ILE A 49 0.16 55.81 -5.47
CA ILE A 49 1.00 54.64 -5.83
C ILE A 49 1.17 53.68 -4.63
N GLY A 50 1.02 54.19 -3.38
CA GLY A 50 1.03 53.38 -2.17
C GLY A 50 -0.18 52.43 -2.02
N ASP A 51 -1.36 52.79 -2.54
CA ASP A 51 -2.58 51.98 -2.40
C ASP A 51 -2.53 50.74 -3.32
N HIS A 52 -1.90 50.86 -4.49
CA HIS A 52 -1.67 49.72 -5.39
C HIS A 52 -0.65 48.72 -4.85
N MET A 53 0.43 49.19 -4.23
CA MET A 53 1.42 48.29 -3.61
C MET A 53 0.86 47.60 -2.36
N GLN A 54 0.05 48.30 -1.55
CA GLN A 54 -0.59 47.71 -0.37
C GLN A 54 -1.67 46.68 -0.74
N ARG A 55 -2.47 46.94 -1.79
CA ARG A 55 -3.43 45.96 -2.32
C ARG A 55 -2.73 44.76 -2.95
N LEU A 56 -1.63 44.97 -3.67
CA LEU A 56 -0.83 43.87 -4.24
C LEU A 56 -0.23 42.99 -3.13
N LEU A 57 0.30 43.61 -2.07
CA LEU A 57 0.84 42.89 -0.92
C LEU A 57 -0.24 42.09 -0.19
N LEU A 58 -1.44 42.66 0.00
CA LEU A 58 -2.57 41.95 0.62
C LEU A 58 -3.11 40.81 -0.27
N ILE A 59 -3.11 40.98 -1.59
CA ILE A 59 -3.49 39.91 -2.53
C ILE A 59 -2.46 38.79 -2.53
N LEU A 60 -1.17 39.11 -2.53
CA LEU A 60 -0.09 38.13 -2.43
C LEU A 60 -0.11 37.40 -1.09
N LEU A 61 -0.35 38.11 0.01
CA LEU A 61 -0.49 37.51 1.35
C LEU A 61 -1.73 36.63 1.44
N ALA A 62 -2.88 37.07 0.90
CA ALA A 62 -4.08 36.26 0.81
C ALA A 62 -3.85 35.01 -0.06
N LEU A 63 -3.14 35.15 -1.19
CA LEU A 63 -2.79 34.02 -2.05
C LEU A 63 -1.86 33.02 -1.33
N CYS A 64 -0.91 33.51 -0.53
CA CYS A 64 -0.06 32.66 0.32
C CYS A 64 -0.82 31.96 1.46
N ILE A 65 -1.94 32.53 1.94
CA ILE A 65 -2.79 31.89 2.96
C ILE A 65 -3.72 30.84 2.30
N LEU A 66 -4.08 31.01 1.02
CA LEU A 66 -4.86 30.04 0.26
C LEU A 66 -4.04 28.84 -0.24
N THR A 67 -2.71 28.93 -0.29
CA THR A 67 -1.85 27.76 -0.47
C THR A 67 -1.80 27.00 0.84
N GLY A 68 -2.82 26.19 1.10
CA GLY A 68 -2.83 25.26 2.23
C GLY A 68 -1.52 24.46 2.25
N THR A 69 -0.97 24.25 3.44
CA THR A 69 0.19 23.39 3.62
C THR A 69 -0.20 21.98 3.21
N ALA A 70 0.20 21.55 2.00
CA ALA A 70 0.19 20.14 1.67
C ALA A 70 1.21 19.46 2.60
N GLY A 71 0.71 18.79 3.64
CA GLY A 71 1.55 17.95 4.49
C GLY A 71 2.25 16.90 3.64
N ALA A 72 3.52 16.64 3.95
CA ALA A 72 4.22 15.53 3.30
C ALA A 72 3.67 14.22 3.88
N ILE A 73 3.22 13.32 3.00
CA ILE A 73 2.78 11.98 3.41
C ILE A 73 3.95 11.30 4.10
N THR A 74 3.77 10.91 5.35
CA THR A 74 4.79 10.19 6.13
C THR A 74 4.32 8.76 6.37
N VAL A 75 5.24 7.81 6.20
CA VAL A 75 4.97 6.38 6.37
C VAL A 75 6.04 5.81 7.29
N GLU A 76 5.60 5.07 8.30
CA GLU A 76 6.47 4.31 9.18
C GLU A 76 6.03 2.85 9.18
N ILE A 77 7.00 1.92 9.12
CA ILE A 77 6.75 0.49 9.09
C ILE A 77 7.59 -0.17 10.18
N GLN A 78 6.97 -0.99 11.01
CA GLN A 78 7.62 -1.73 12.11
C GLN A 78 7.09 -3.16 12.19
N PRO A 79 7.87 -4.12 12.69
CA PRO A 79 9.29 -4.04 13.09
C PRO A 79 10.26 -4.13 11.88
N ASP A 80 11.57 -4.26 12.13
CA ASP A 80 12.60 -4.59 11.11
C ASP A 80 12.75 -6.10 10.88
N ARG A 81 12.26 -6.91 11.82
CA ARG A 81 12.31 -8.37 11.78
C ARG A 81 11.06 -8.97 12.40
N VAL A 82 10.57 -10.04 11.80
CA VAL A 82 9.35 -10.76 12.16
C VAL A 82 9.67 -12.24 12.25
N VAL A 83 9.31 -12.90 13.35
CA VAL A 83 9.18 -14.36 13.42
C VAL A 83 7.72 -14.77 13.23
N ASP A 84 7.48 -16.06 13.04
CA ASP A 84 6.12 -16.57 12.90
C ASP A 84 5.21 -16.12 14.06
N GLY A 85 4.07 -15.51 13.73
CA GLY A 85 3.13 -14.96 14.70
C GLY A 85 3.39 -13.52 15.14
N ASP A 86 4.46 -12.88 14.65
CA ASP A 86 4.70 -11.45 14.92
C ASP A 86 3.81 -10.55 14.08
N GLN A 87 3.47 -9.40 14.68
CA GLN A 87 2.67 -8.36 14.05
C GLN A 87 3.54 -7.32 13.33
N VAL A 88 3.16 -6.97 12.11
CA VAL A 88 3.64 -5.84 11.35
C VAL A 88 2.64 -4.70 11.42
N THR A 89 3.14 -3.47 11.55
CA THR A 89 2.35 -2.24 11.60
C THR A 89 2.89 -1.24 10.58
N VAL A 90 1.97 -0.59 9.85
CA VAL A 90 2.24 0.49 8.90
C VAL A 90 1.44 1.70 9.35
N HIS A 91 2.13 2.72 9.85
CA HIS A 91 1.56 4.01 10.19
C HIS A 91 1.59 4.93 8.98
N LEU A 92 0.46 5.55 8.69
CA LEU A 92 0.25 6.49 7.61
C LEU A 92 -0.15 7.82 8.22
N HIS A 93 0.57 8.88 7.87
CA HIS A 93 0.28 10.23 8.31
C HIS A 93 0.06 11.15 7.12
N ASP A 94 -0.91 12.06 7.26
CA ASP A 94 -1.23 13.09 6.28
C ASP A 94 -1.58 12.52 4.88
N LEU A 95 -2.10 11.28 4.79
CA LEU A 95 -2.50 10.67 3.51
C LEU A 95 -3.89 11.16 3.08
N PRO A 96 -4.03 12.06 2.09
CA PRO A 96 -5.30 12.73 1.83
C PRO A 96 -6.40 11.77 1.36
N ASN A 97 -7.64 12.10 1.70
CA ASN A 97 -8.80 11.39 1.17
C ASN A 97 -8.87 11.54 -0.36
N GLY A 98 -9.32 10.50 -1.07
CA GLY A 98 -9.38 10.50 -2.54
C GLY A 98 -8.05 10.21 -3.24
N THR A 99 -6.96 9.99 -2.49
CA THR A 99 -5.66 9.58 -3.05
C THR A 99 -5.76 8.19 -3.69
N VAL A 100 -5.13 8.00 -4.84
CA VAL A 100 -4.91 6.65 -5.39
C VAL A 100 -3.82 5.98 -4.56
N PHE A 101 -4.23 5.06 -3.70
CA PHE A 101 -3.34 4.38 -2.77
C PHE A 101 -3.03 2.98 -3.26
N SER A 102 -1.77 2.55 -3.11
CA SER A 102 -1.39 1.14 -3.24
C SER A 102 -0.54 0.69 -2.07
N LEU A 103 -0.90 -0.45 -1.48
CA LEU A 103 -0.07 -1.22 -0.57
C LEU A 103 0.44 -2.45 -1.33
N LYS A 104 1.76 -2.57 -1.46
CA LYS A 104 2.44 -3.71 -2.09
C LYS A 104 3.22 -4.47 -1.02
N MET A 105 3.00 -5.77 -0.95
CA MET A 105 3.70 -6.70 -0.08
C MET A 105 4.36 -7.75 -0.96
N ASP A 106 5.69 -7.73 -1.04
CA ASP A 106 6.47 -8.70 -1.78
C ASP A 106 7.23 -9.58 -0.79
N GLY A 107 6.99 -10.88 -0.80
CA GLY A 107 7.69 -11.85 0.03
C GLY A 107 8.62 -12.73 -0.79
N GLU A 108 9.80 -13.00 -0.27
CA GLU A 108 10.69 -14.07 -0.74
C GLU A 108 10.92 -15.03 0.41
N PHE A 109 10.43 -16.26 0.29
CA PHE A 109 10.39 -17.23 1.39
C PHE A 109 11.25 -18.44 1.04
N ALA A 110 12.09 -18.87 1.98
CA ALA A 110 12.82 -20.13 1.85
C ALA A 110 11.86 -21.32 1.91
N THR A 111 12.03 -22.28 1.01
CA THR A 111 11.16 -23.45 0.88
C THR A 111 11.94 -24.72 0.53
N THR A 112 11.31 -25.88 0.75
CA THR A 112 11.84 -27.16 0.27
C THR A 112 11.47 -27.37 -1.21
N PRO A 113 12.45 -27.69 -2.09
CA PRO A 113 12.16 -27.98 -3.49
C PRO A 113 11.17 -29.13 -3.65
N GLY A 114 10.17 -28.94 -4.52
CA GLY A 114 9.05 -29.88 -4.72
C GLY A 114 8.10 -30.05 -3.52
N GLY A 115 8.35 -29.36 -2.42
CA GLY A 115 7.56 -29.43 -1.19
C GLY A 115 6.27 -28.61 -1.28
N ALA A 116 5.41 -28.78 -0.27
CA ALA A 116 4.28 -27.88 -0.05
C ALA A 116 4.74 -26.59 0.65
N PHE A 117 4.06 -25.48 0.37
CA PHE A 117 4.23 -24.23 1.09
C PHE A 117 2.86 -23.68 1.50
N SER A 118 2.84 -22.88 2.57
CA SER A 118 1.67 -22.12 3.01
C SER A 118 2.15 -20.92 3.81
N PHE A 119 1.78 -19.72 3.36
CA PHE A 119 2.07 -18.45 4.04
C PHE A 119 0.77 -17.70 4.22
N SER A 120 0.59 -17.04 5.36
CA SER A 120 -0.61 -16.25 5.59
C SER A 120 -0.33 -14.95 6.31
N THR A 121 -1.20 -14.00 6.01
CA THR A 121 -1.35 -12.74 6.72
C THR A 121 -2.68 -12.79 7.46
N ASN A 122 -2.63 -12.72 8.79
CA ASN A 122 -3.81 -12.84 9.64
C ASN A 122 -4.15 -11.50 10.28
N GLN A 123 -5.44 -11.30 10.56
CA GLN A 123 -5.95 -10.09 11.21
C GLN A 123 -5.49 -8.79 10.53
N LEU A 124 -5.52 -8.77 9.19
CA LEU A 124 -5.22 -7.56 8.44
C LEU A 124 -6.28 -6.50 8.73
N SER A 125 -5.91 -5.47 9.47
CA SER A 125 -6.76 -4.32 9.76
C SER A 125 -6.58 -3.26 8.67
N MET A 126 -7.65 -3.01 7.91
CA MET A 126 -7.72 -1.93 6.93
C MET A 126 -8.50 -0.75 7.53
N PRO A 127 -7.85 0.39 7.84
CA PRO A 127 -8.48 1.50 8.56
C PRO A 127 -9.34 2.41 7.66
N PHE A 128 -9.30 2.21 6.34
CA PHE A 128 -10.07 2.95 5.36
C PHE A 128 -10.46 2.04 4.19
N THR A 129 -11.45 2.48 3.42
CA THR A 129 -11.88 1.79 2.20
C THR A 129 -10.99 2.21 1.02
N LEU A 130 -10.76 1.28 0.10
CA LEU A 130 -10.20 1.52 -1.23
C LEU A 130 -11.30 1.28 -2.26
N ASP A 131 -11.92 2.35 -2.72
CA ASP A 131 -12.96 2.32 -3.74
C ASP A 131 -12.35 2.00 -5.11
N LYS A 132 -13.16 1.34 -5.96
CA LYS A 132 -12.72 0.87 -7.29
C LYS A 132 -11.43 0.07 -7.17
N GLY A 133 -11.39 -0.77 -6.13
CA GLY A 133 -10.19 -1.46 -5.73
C GLY A 133 -9.77 -2.56 -6.69
N THR A 134 -8.49 -2.89 -6.65
CA THR A 134 -7.91 -4.03 -7.34
C THR A 134 -7.03 -4.79 -6.36
N VAL A 135 -7.21 -6.11 -6.32
CA VAL A 135 -6.33 -7.05 -5.62
C VAL A 135 -5.58 -7.84 -6.68
N THR A 136 -4.26 -7.69 -6.70
CA THR A 136 -3.38 -8.47 -7.59
C THR A 136 -2.52 -9.37 -6.74
N ALA A 137 -2.47 -10.66 -7.10
CA ALA A 137 -1.59 -11.62 -6.45
C ALA A 137 -0.76 -12.37 -7.49
N ASN A 138 0.55 -12.45 -7.26
CA ASN A 138 1.49 -13.22 -8.06
C ASN A 138 2.26 -14.20 -7.17
N LEU A 139 2.51 -15.39 -7.70
CA LEU A 139 3.36 -16.40 -7.08
C LEU A 139 4.34 -16.91 -8.14
N GLU A 140 5.63 -16.82 -7.84
CA GLU A 140 6.69 -17.35 -8.68
C GLU A 140 7.33 -18.58 -8.01
N ASN A 141 7.91 -19.44 -8.85
CA ASN A 141 8.56 -20.70 -8.48
C ASN A 141 7.61 -21.77 -7.92
N THR A 142 6.36 -21.78 -8.37
CA THR A 142 5.33 -22.72 -7.91
C THR A 142 4.78 -23.58 -9.05
N VAL A 143 4.16 -24.70 -8.69
CA VAL A 143 3.44 -25.61 -9.61
C VAL A 143 1.94 -25.43 -9.47
N THR A 144 1.43 -25.53 -8.24
CA THR A 144 0.01 -25.38 -7.91
C THR A 144 -0.14 -24.24 -6.92
N ASN A 145 -1.28 -23.56 -6.93
CA ASN A 145 -1.50 -22.37 -6.12
C ASN A 145 -2.95 -22.29 -5.63
N THR A 146 -3.11 -21.76 -4.43
CA THR A 146 -4.39 -21.39 -3.85
C THR A 146 -4.20 -20.11 -3.05
N LEU A 147 -4.96 -19.08 -3.41
CA LEU A 147 -5.17 -17.86 -2.65
C LEU A 147 -6.53 -17.96 -1.95
N VAL A 148 -6.52 -17.70 -0.64
CA VAL A 148 -7.73 -17.59 0.20
C VAL A 148 -7.76 -16.22 0.83
N VAL A 149 -8.92 -15.58 0.81
CA VAL A 149 -9.22 -14.37 1.58
C VAL A 149 -10.46 -14.65 2.42
N ARG A 150 -10.36 -14.50 3.74
CA ARG A 150 -11.48 -14.68 4.68
C ARG A 150 -11.80 -13.40 5.42
N ARG A 151 -13.09 -13.14 5.57
CA ARG A 151 -13.63 -12.05 6.40
C ARG A 151 -14.96 -12.45 7.00
N GLY A 152 -15.01 -12.58 8.33
CA GLY A 152 -16.12 -13.19 9.04
C GLY A 152 -16.45 -14.57 8.47
N GLU A 153 -17.71 -14.76 8.13
CA GLU A 153 -18.21 -16.01 7.52
C GLU A 153 -17.97 -16.08 6.00
N THR A 154 -17.48 -14.99 5.38
CA THR A 154 -17.27 -14.93 3.93
C THR A 154 -15.84 -15.36 3.58
N GLN A 155 -15.73 -16.24 2.58
CA GLN A 155 -14.46 -16.67 2.03
C GLN A 155 -14.46 -16.55 0.51
N ALA A 156 -13.43 -15.93 -0.04
CA ALA A 156 -13.09 -16.00 -1.46
C ALA A 156 -11.88 -16.92 -1.63
N LYS A 157 -11.93 -17.77 -2.67
CA LYS A 157 -10.85 -18.69 -3.02
C LYS A 157 -10.59 -18.64 -4.51
N VAL A 158 -9.33 -18.49 -4.89
CA VAL A 158 -8.85 -18.55 -6.27
C VAL A 158 -7.66 -19.49 -6.30
N GLY A 159 -7.57 -20.35 -7.30
CA GLY A 159 -6.45 -21.28 -7.41
C GLY A 159 -6.26 -21.78 -8.83
N GLY A 160 -5.16 -22.48 -9.04
CA GLY A 160 -4.81 -23.05 -10.33
C GLY A 160 -3.34 -23.40 -10.44
N ASP A 161 -2.99 -23.97 -11.59
CA ASP A 161 -1.62 -24.31 -11.93
C ASP A 161 -0.85 -23.08 -12.43
N SER A 162 0.43 -23.02 -12.08
CA SER A 162 1.36 -22.04 -12.64
C SER A 162 1.64 -22.33 -14.10
N LYS A 163 1.91 -21.27 -14.87
CA LYS A 163 2.47 -21.34 -16.22
C LYS A 163 3.91 -20.85 -16.16
N ASN A 164 4.86 -21.70 -16.56
CA ASN A 164 6.30 -21.43 -16.49
C ASN A 164 6.76 -20.97 -15.08
N GLY A 165 6.19 -21.60 -14.03
CA GLY A 165 6.52 -21.25 -12.65
C GLY A 165 5.82 -20.00 -12.09
N LEU A 166 4.99 -19.32 -12.88
CA LEU A 166 4.25 -18.13 -12.46
C LEU A 166 2.74 -18.41 -12.39
N PHE A 167 2.13 -18.03 -11.28
CA PHE A 167 0.69 -17.88 -11.11
C PHE A 167 0.36 -16.41 -10.89
N SER A 168 -0.70 -15.92 -11.53
CA SER A 168 -1.15 -14.54 -11.44
C SER A 168 -2.67 -14.46 -11.42
N THR A 169 -3.21 -13.61 -10.56
CA THR A 169 -4.64 -13.30 -10.54
C THR A 169 -4.86 -11.84 -10.21
N VAL A 170 -5.94 -11.28 -10.77
CA VAL A 170 -6.38 -9.90 -10.55
C VAL A 170 -7.87 -9.94 -10.30
N GLN A 171 -8.30 -9.28 -9.22
CA GLN A 171 -9.71 -9.13 -8.86
C GLN A 171 -10.05 -7.65 -8.74
N ASN A 172 -11.09 -7.21 -9.46
CA ASN A 172 -11.59 -5.84 -9.39
C ASN A 172 -12.73 -5.79 -8.36
N VAL A 173 -12.41 -5.34 -7.16
CA VAL A 173 -13.34 -5.30 -6.03
C VAL A 173 -12.93 -4.18 -5.08
N SER A 174 -13.89 -3.40 -4.59
CA SER A 174 -13.62 -2.44 -3.52
C SER A 174 -13.16 -3.15 -2.25
N ILE A 175 -12.07 -2.66 -1.65
CA ILE A 175 -11.51 -3.22 -0.41
C ILE A 175 -12.06 -2.37 0.72
N THR A 176 -12.98 -2.91 1.50
CA THR A 176 -13.70 -2.13 2.52
C THR A 176 -12.92 -2.08 3.82
N ALA A 177 -13.06 -0.97 4.56
CA ALA A 177 -12.48 -0.86 5.89
C ALA A 177 -12.94 -1.99 6.83
N GLY A 178 -12.08 -2.37 7.76
CA GLY A 178 -12.29 -3.42 8.76
C GLY A 178 -11.19 -4.48 8.74
N THR A 179 -11.43 -5.56 9.48
CA THR A 179 -10.47 -6.66 9.63
C THR A 179 -10.75 -7.77 8.62
N TYR A 180 -9.69 -8.27 7.99
CA TYR A 180 -9.66 -9.49 7.20
C TYR A 180 -8.96 -10.57 8.04
N ASP A 181 -9.65 -11.68 8.29
CA ASP A 181 -9.19 -12.68 9.25
C ASP A 181 -7.97 -13.43 8.74
N GLU A 182 -7.96 -13.74 7.45
CA GLU A 182 -6.88 -14.47 6.80
C GLU A 182 -6.76 -14.06 5.32
N ILE A 183 -5.53 -13.82 4.89
CA ILE A 183 -5.13 -13.83 3.49
C ILE A 183 -4.00 -14.84 3.37
N ALA A 184 -4.27 -16.01 2.78
CA ALA A 184 -3.33 -17.12 2.72
C ALA A 184 -3.01 -17.50 1.27
N VAL A 185 -1.73 -17.77 1.02
CA VAL A 185 -1.22 -18.35 -0.22
C VAL A 185 -0.60 -19.70 0.07
N SER A 186 -0.97 -20.73 -0.68
CA SER A 186 -0.47 -22.09 -0.49
C SER A 186 -0.35 -22.83 -1.81
N GLY A 187 0.41 -23.92 -1.81
CA GLY A 187 0.61 -24.70 -3.03
C GLY A 187 1.81 -25.64 -2.96
N THR A 188 2.33 -25.98 -4.13
CA THR A 188 3.52 -26.82 -4.30
C THR A 188 4.62 -26.01 -5.00
N VAL A 189 5.85 -26.13 -4.50
CA VAL A 189 7.05 -25.47 -5.04
C VAL A 189 7.54 -26.22 -6.28
N LEU A 190 8.18 -25.52 -7.22
CA LEU A 190 8.88 -26.18 -8.32
C LEU A 190 9.96 -27.17 -7.79
N PRO A 191 10.23 -28.30 -8.49
CA PRO A 191 11.19 -29.31 -8.04
C PRO A 191 12.62 -28.80 -7.81
N ASP A 192 13.03 -27.74 -8.52
CA ASP A 192 14.39 -27.19 -8.46
C ASP A 192 14.48 -25.85 -7.72
N ALA A 193 13.36 -25.34 -7.20
CA ALA A 193 13.32 -24.04 -6.54
C ALA A 193 13.44 -24.16 -5.02
N THR A 194 14.33 -23.36 -4.43
CA THR A 194 14.51 -23.26 -2.97
C THR A 194 13.80 -22.05 -2.36
N THR A 195 13.14 -21.24 -3.19
CA THR A 195 12.45 -20.03 -2.75
C THR A 195 11.14 -19.85 -3.50
N VAL A 196 10.09 -19.44 -2.81
CA VAL A 196 8.84 -18.94 -3.41
C VAL A 196 8.81 -17.42 -3.30
N ARG A 197 8.50 -16.73 -4.40
CA ARG A 197 8.24 -15.29 -4.36
C ARG A 197 6.75 -15.04 -4.45
N SER A 198 6.24 -14.24 -3.54
CA SER A 198 4.84 -13.81 -3.53
C SER A 198 4.77 -12.29 -3.67
N SER A 199 3.79 -11.80 -4.42
CA SER A 199 3.47 -10.37 -4.48
C SER A 199 1.98 -10.21 -4.28
N LEU A 200 1.57 -9.43 -3.29
CA LEU A 200 0.19 -9.01 -3.05
C LEU A 200 0.11 -7.48 -3.17
N ILE A 201 -0.74 -7.00 -4.05
CA ILE A 201 -0.94 -5.57 -4.30
C ILE A 201 -2.41 -5.24 -4.06
N LEU A 202 -2.66 -4.34 -3.12
CA LEU A 202 -3.97 -3.77 -2.82
C LEU A 202 -3.97 -2.33 -3.32
N THR A 203 -4.80 -2.01 -4.31
CA THR A 203 -4.88 -0.67 -4.91
C THR A 203 -6.31 -0.15 -4.90
N GLY A 204 -6.49 1.16 -4.79
CA GLY A 204 -7.77 1.82 -5.05
C GLY A 204 -7.77 3.28 -4.63
N VAL A 205 -8.94 3.92 -4.71
CA VAL A 205 -9.13 5.30 -4.26
C VAL A 205 -9.49 5.30 -2.78
N LYS A 206 -8.61 5.87 -1.95
CA LYS A 206 -8.78 5.90 -0.50
C LYS A 206 -10.01 6.71 -0.08
N GLN A 207 -10.82 6.12 0.79
CA GLN A 207 -11.94 6.77 1.50
C GLN A 207 -11.80 6.58 3.03
N GLY A 208 -11.48 7.63 3.76
CA GLY A 208 -11.38 7.65 5.22
C GLY A 208 -10.40 8.68 5.77
N ALA A 209 -10.09 8.62 7.07
CA ALA A 209 -9.23 9.56 7.79
C ALA A 209 -7.82 9.68 7.21
N SER A 210 -7.21 10.86 7.27
CA SER A 210 -5.87 11.10 6.73
C SER A 210 -4.77 10.32 7.44
N ASP A 211 -4.90 10.21 8.75
CA ASP A 211 -4.04 9.38 9.58
C ASP A 211 -4.65 7.99 9.76
N ALA A 212 -3.84 6.96 9.61
CA ALA A 212 -4.31 5.59 9.66
C ALA A 212 -3.21 4.62 10.09
N THR A 213 -3.61 3.48 10.60
CA THR A 213 -2.70 2.39 10.92
C THR A 213 -3.22 1.10 10.30
N ILE A 214 -2.40 0.48 9.45
CA ILE A 214 -2.62 -0.86 8.91
C ILE A 214 -1.79 -1.82 9.75
N SER A 215 -2.36 -2.95 10.15
CA SER A 215 -1.64 -3.95 10.93
C SER A 215 -2.01 -5.35 10.51
N PHE A 216 -1.08 -6.29 10.60
CA PHE A 216 -1.33 -7.69 10.31
C PHE A 216 -0.29 -8.61 10.95
N THR A 217 -0.63 -9.88 11.13
CA THR A 217 0.28 -10.89 11.68
C THR A 217 0.76 -11.83 10.57
N VAL A 218 2.04 -12.19 10.56
CA VAL A 218 2.61 -13.08 9.52
C VAL A 218 2.73 -14.50 10.05
N HIS A 219 2.32 -15.49 9.25
CA HIS A 219 2.42 -16.91 9.58
C HIS A 219 2.92 -17.77 8.41
N GLY A 220 3.39 -18.96 8.73
CA GLY A 220 3.90 -19.97 7.80
C GLY A 220 5.34 -19.72 7.35
N VAL A 221 6.06 -18.78 7.96
CA VAL A 221 7.38 -18.32 7.49
C VAL A 221 8.49 -18.77 8.44
N THR A 222 9.51 -19.43 7.90
CA THR A 222 10.70 -19.86 8.68
C THR A 222 11.87 -18.90 8.48
N GLU A 223 12.14 -18.52 7.23
CA GLU A 223 13.21 -17.62 6.82
C GLU A 223 12.82 -16.94 5.50
N GLY A 224 13.25 -15.70 5.31
CA GLY A 224 12.99 -14.95 4.08
C GLY A 224 13.06 -13.44 4.27
N THR A 225 12.50 -12.72 3.31
CA THR A 225 12.35 -11.27 3.35
C THR A 225 10.92 -10.88 2.97
N LEU A 226 10.40 -9.84 3.63
CA LEU A 226 9.13 -9.19 3.29
C LEU A 226 9.41 -7.73 2.98
N THR A 227 9.18 -7.31 1.75
CA THR A 227 9.23 -5.91 1.35
C THR A 227 7.83 -5.33 1.31
N ILE A 228 7.59 -4.29 2.10
CA ILE A 228 6.35 -3.51 2.08
C ILE A 228 6.64 -2.19 1.39
N SER A 229 5.85 -1.85 0.38
CA SER A 229 5.92 -0.56 -0.30
C SER A 229 4.56 0.12 -0.29
N VAL A 230 4.56 1.40 0.03
CA VAL A 230 3.38 2.27 -0.02
C VAL A 230 3.55 3.25 -1.18
N LEU A 231 2.53 3.34 -2.01
CA LEU A 231 2.47 4.27 -3.12
C LEU A 231 1.25 5.18 -2.97
N ALA A 232 1.43 6.46 -3.29
CA ALA A 232 0.38 7.47 -3.35
C ALA A 232 0.43 8.14 -4.72
N ASN A 233 -0.71 8.15 -5.42
CA ASN A 233 -0.82 8.63 -6.81
C ASN A 233 0.26 8.02 -7.71
N THR A 234 0.43 6.69 -7.59
CA THR A 234 1.42 5.85 -8.30
C THR A 234 2.89 6.14 -7.99
N ALA A 235 3.22 7.18 -7.23
CA ALA A 235 4.57 7.44 -6.75
C ALA A 235 4.84 6.64 -5.47
N LYS A 236 5.99 5.95 -5.41
CA LYS A 236 6.45 5.31 -4.17
C LYS A 236 6.78 6.39 -3.15
N VAL A 237 6.01 6.40 -2.06
CA VAL A 237 6.23 7.32 -0.92
C VAL A 237 7.18 6.70 0.09
N TYR A 238 7.12 5.38 0.29
CA TYR A 238 7.98 4.66 1.21
C TYR A 238 8.07 3.19 0.85
N GLY A 239 9.15 2.53 1.29
CA GLY A 239 9.18 1.08 1.34
C GLY A 239 10.26 0.58 2.28
N LYS A 240 10.00 -0.56 2.88
CA LYS A 240 10.86 -1.17 3.89
C LYS A 240 10.97 -2.66 3.64
N GLU A 241 12.18 -3.16 3.78
CA GLU A 241 12.46 -4.58 3.85
C GLU A 241 12.46 -5.02 5.32
N ILE A 242 11.78 -6.13 5.60
CA ILE A 242 11.63 -6.75 6.91
C ILE A 242 12.24 -8.15 6.80
N ALA A 243 13.19 -8.47 7.67
CA ALA A 243 13.77 -9.81 7.72
C ALA A 243 12.78 -10.80 8.36
N LEU A 244 12.61 -11.98 7.76
CA LEU A 244 11.78 -13.03 8.32
C LEU A 244 12.65 -14.12 8.97
N GLY A 245 12.20 -14.62 10.11
CA GLY A 245 12.87 -15.68 10.84
C GLY A 245 13.78 -15.19 11.98
N PRO A 246 14.30 -16.13 12.79
CA PRO A 246 15.07 -15.80 13.99
C PRO A 246 16.37 -15.06 13.67
N LEU A 247 16.93 -14.36 14.66
CA LEU A 247 18.30 -13.86 14.53
C LEU A 247 19.24 -15.05 14.32
N GLN A 248 20.00 -15.04 13.24
CA GLN A 248 21.11 -15.97 13.08
C GLN A 248 22.21 -15.56 14.07
N THR A 249 22.48 -16.41 15.06
CA THR A 249 23.70 -16.28 15.87
C THR A 249 24.88 -16.58 14.96
N PRO A 250 25.95 -15.77 14.91
CA PRO A 250 27.08 -16.07 14.05
C PRO A 250 27.68 -17.41 14.46
N THR A 251 27.52 -18.43 13.60
CA THR A 251 28.17 -19.72 13.77
C THR A 251 29.67 -19.48 13.61
N GLN A 252 30.39 -19.43 14.73
CA GLN A 252 31.84 -19.40 14.74
C GLN A 252 32.30 -20.67 14.04
N LYS A 253 32.81 -20.53 12.82
CA LYS A 253 33.43 -21.62 12.07
C LYS A 253 34.61 -22.08 12.93
N SER A 254 34.41 -23.18 13.66
CA SER A 254 35.45 -23.84 14.45
C SER A 254 36.51 -24.37 13.49
N GLY A 255 37.43 -23.50 13.10
CA GLY A 255 38.66 -23.87 12.42
C GLY A 255 39.49 -24.70 13.38
N ALA A 256 39.46 -26.02 13.19
CA ALA A 256 40.50 -26.89 13.70
C ALA A 256 41.84 -26.43 13.11
N GLY A 257 42.77 -26.00 13.97
CA GLY A 257 44.17 -25.83 13.60
C GLY A 257 44.82 -24.54 14.08
N ALA A 258 45.13 -24.45 15.38
CA ALA A 258 46.41 -23.93 15.89
C ALA A 258 46.43 -24.04 17.42
N ILE A 259 46.98 -25.15 17.92
CA ILE A 259 47.51 -25.20 19.28
C ILE A 259 48.84 -24.44 19.22
N VAL A 260 48.83 -23.16 19.59
CA VAL A 260 50.04 -22.41 19.95
C VAL A 260 49.77 -21.76 21.31
N GLY A 261 50.57 -22.19 22.28
CA GLY A 261 50.25 -22.10 23.69
C GLY A 261 50.23 -20.69 24.26
N VAL A 262 49.35 -20.51 25.25
CA VAL A 262 49.59 -19.64 26.40
C VAL A 262 49.20 -20.45 27.64
N LEU A 263 50.09 -21.37 28.02
CA LEU A 263 50.13 -21.90 29.37
C LEU A 263 50.80 -20.82 30.23
N GLY A 264 49.99 -19.96 30.87
CA GLY A 264 50.52 -18.80 31.58
C GLY A 264 49.49 -18.01 32.35
N VAL A 265 48.60 -18.67 33.09
CA VAL A 265 47.79 -18.00 34.13
C VAL A 265 48.07 -18.67 35.47
N VAL A 266 49.12 -18.13 36.11
CA VAL A 266 49.21 -17.79 37.54
C VAL A 266 48.43 -18.70 38.49
N ILE A 267 49.05 -19.80 38.90
CA ILE A 267 48.81 -20.42 40.21
C ILE A 267 50.17 -20.78 40.82
N ALA A 268 50.64 -19.94 41.74
CA ALA A 268 51.42 -20.29 42.94
C ALA A 268 52.08 -19.04 43.54
N MET A 269 51.30 -18.25 44.28
CA MET A 269 51.85 -17.64 45.50
C MET A 269 52.09 -18.76 46.52
N VAL A 270 53.12 -18.58 47.34
CA VAL A 270 53.54 -19.44 48.46
C VAL A 270 54.48 -20.59 48.07
N ALA A 271 55.79 -20.27 48.02
CA ALA A 271 56.83 -20.98 48.77
C ALA A 271 58.21 -20.32 48.58
N CYS A 272 58.82 -19.93 49.70
CA CYS A 272 60.26 -19.65 49.89
C CYS A 272 60.80 -18.37 49.19
N ARG A 273 61.63 -17.53 49.81
CA ARG A 273 62.66 -17.84 50.80
C ARG A 273 63.15 -16.56 51.49
N ARG A 274 63.33 -16.66 52.81
CA ARG A 274 64.25 -15.86 53.63
C ARG A 274 65.55 -15.51 52.88
N ARG A 275 65.93 -14.25 52.87
CA ARG A 275 66.97 -13.68 53.75
C ARG A 275 66.80 -12.17 53.82
#